data_AF-A0A3L6QCA6-F1
#
_entry.id   AF-A0A3L6QCA6-F1
#
_cell.length_a   1.000
_cell.length_b   1.000
_cell.length_c   1.000
_cell.angle_alpha   90.00
_cell.angle_beta   90.00
_cell.angle_gamma   90.00
#
_symmetry.space_group_name_H-M   'P 1'
#
loop_
_entity.id
_entity.type
_entity.pdbx_description
1 polymer ?
#
loop_
_entity_poly.entity_id
_entity_poly.type
_entity_poly.pdbx_seq_one_letter_code
_entity_poly.pdbx_strand_id
1 'polypeptide(L)'
;MGDTGRSSILVHILVIALCLAAFGFAIAAERRRSTGSIVTDSSNTTFCVYDSDIATGYGVGAFLFLLSGHSLLMGLTRCMCFGPPLAPGGSRAWSIIYFTSSWVTFAIAESCLIAGATKNAYHTKYRDMVYAGNWTCQSLRKGVFVAGAVFVVFTMILDVYFYMYYAKATSQAAKKISKTTPSVGMTGYA
;
A
#
# COMPACT_ATOMS: atom_id res chain seq x y z
N MET A 1 -27.21 18.63 1.66
CA MET A 1 -26.72 17.86 0.50
C MET A 1 -25.42 17.18 0.89
N GLY A 2 -25.40 15.86 1.01
CA GLY A 2 -24.17 15.10 1.24
C GLY A 2 -24.37 13.71 0.64
N ASP A 3 -23.64 13.42 -0.44
CA ASP A 3 -23.74 12.23 -1.28
C ASP A 3 -23.48 10.94 -0.47
N THR A 4 -24.49 10.50 0.26
CA THR A 4 -24.43 9.32 1.11
C THR A 4 -24.99 8.14 0.31
N GLY A 5 -24.13 7.47 -0.46
CA GLY A 5 -24.46 6.15 -0.99
C GLY A 5 -24.02 5.81 -2.40
N ARG A 6 -23.31 6.68 -3.12
CA ARG A 6 -22.66 6.31 -4.39
C ARG A 6 -21.18 6.11 -4.12
N SER A 7 -20.68 4.91 -4.43
CA SER A 7 -19.25 4.64 -4.54
C SER A 7 -18.57 5.79 -5.30
N SER A 8 -17.76 6.59 -4.61
CA SER A 8 -17.15 7.77 -5.23
C SER A 8 -16.06 7.29 -6.20
N ILE A 9 -16.27 7.55 -7.48
CA ILE A 9 -15.32 7.25 -8.55
C ILE A 9 -13.99 7.97 -8.28
N LEU A 10 -14.06 9.16 -7.69
CA LEU A 10 -12.88 9.94 -7.33
C LEU A 10 -11.99 9.21 -6.30
N VAL A 11 -12.58 8.52 -5.31
CA VAL A 11 -11.83 7.72 -4.33
C VAL A 11 -11.16 6.52 -5.02
N HIS A 12 -11.84 5.86 -5.96
CA HIS A 12 -11.25 4.77 -6.74
C HIS A 12 -10.04 5.26 -7.53
N ILE A 13 -10.21 6.35 -8.30
CA ILE A 13 -9.15 6.93 -9.11
C ILE A 13 -7.95 7.32 -8.24
N LEU A 14 -8.20 7.95 -7.09
CA LEU A 14 -7.14 8.38 -6.18
C LEU A 14 -6.36 7.19 -5.61
N VAL A 15 -7.06 6.17 -5.08
CA VAL A 15 -6.43 4.97 -4.52
C VAL A 15 -5.63 4.22 -5.59
N ILE A 16 -6.22 4.04 -6.78
CA ILE A 16 -5.54 3.39 -7.90
C ILE A 16 -4.29 4.19 -8.32
N ALA A 17 -4.37 5.52 -8.43
CA ALA A 17 -3.23 6.35 -8.79
C ALA A 17 -2.09 6.24 -7.76
N LEU A 18 -2.40 6.24 -6.47
CA LEU A 18 -1.41 6.07 -5.40
C LEU A 18 -0.78 4.67 -5.44
N CYS A 19 -1.56 3.62 -5.65
CA CYS A 19 -1.05 2.25 -5.79
C CYS A 19 -0.19 2.06 -7.06
N LEU A 20 -0.58 2.66 -8.19
CA LEU A 20 0.21 2.63 -9.42
C LEU A 20 1.54 3.39 -9.28
N ALA A 21 1.53 4.53 -8.57
CA ALA A 21 2.75 5.21 -8.19
C ALA A 21 3.62 4.31 -7.30
N ALA A 22 3.05 3.71 -6.25
CA ALA A 22 3.78 2.79 -5.37
C ALA A 22 4.42 1.61 -6.16
N PHE A 23 3.66 1.00 -7.07
CA PHE A 23 4.14 -0.06 -7.94
C PHE A 23 5.29 0.43 -8.84
N GLY A 24 5.12 1.57 -9.51
CA GLY A 24 6.15 2.16 -10.37
C GLY A 24 7.43 2.47 -9.60
N PHE A 25 7.33 3.02 -8.39
CA PHE A 25 8.45 3.27 -7.50
C PHE A 25 9.11 1.96 -7.03
N ALA A 26 8.35 0.92 -6.72
CA ALA A 26 8.90 -0.39 -6.35
C ALA A 26 9.68 -1.04 -7.50
N ILE A 27 9.16 -0.95 -8.74
CA ILE A 27 9.87 -1.44 -9.93
C ILE A 27 11.10 -0.57 -10.24
N ALA A 28 11.00 0.75 -10.10
CA ALA A 28 12.15 1.65 -10.25
C ALA A 28 13.25 1.34 -9.24
N ALA A 29 12.88 1.02 -7.99
CA ALA A 29 13.81 0.60 -6.95
C ALA A 29 14.52 -0.73 -7.31
N GLU A 30 13.80 -1.71 -7.88
CA GLU A 30 14.44 -2.96 -8.33
C GLU A 30 15.33 -2.74 -9.58
N ARG A 31 14.89 -1.90 -10.53
CA ARG A 31 15.64 -1.60 -11.75
C ARG A 31 16.93 -0.84 -11.48
N ARG A 32 16.90 0.06 -10.49
CA ARG A 32 18.03 0.92 -10.11
C ARG A 32 18.78 0.39 -8.89
N ARG A 33 18.62 -0.90 -8.57
CA ARG A 33 19.30 -1.57 -7.46
C ARG A 33 20.79 -1.25 -7.50
N SER A 34 21.35 -0.85 -6.35
CA SER A 34 22.79 -0.63 -6.21
C SER A 34 23.54 -1.92 -6.57
N THR A 35 24.24 -1.90 -7.71
CA THR A 35 25.18 -2.94 -8.11
C THR A 35 26.54 -2.54 -7.58
N GLY A 36 27.08 -3.31 -6.64
CA GLY A 36 28.43 -3.08 -6.14
C GLY A 36 29.44 -3.36 -7.25
N SER A 37 30.29 -2.38 -7.57
CA SER A 37 31.42 -2.56 -8.48
C SER A 37 32.67 -2.88 -7.66
N ILE A 38 33.47 -3.84 -8.15
CA ILE A 38 34.78 -4.16 -7.56
C ILE A 38 35.77 -3.17 -8.14
N VAL A 39 36.33 -2.31 -7.30
CA VAL A 39 37.39 -1.37 -7.67
C VAL A 39 38.67 -1.81 -6.95
N THR A 40 39.75 -1.94 -7.71
CA THR A 40 41.08 -2.30 -7.19
C THR A 40 41.90 -1.03 -7.02
N ASP A 41 42.42 -0.78 -5.82
CA ASP A 41 43.32 0.34 -5.57
C ASP A 41 44.78 -0.02 -5.89
N SER A 42 45.62 1.00 -6.04
CA SER A 42 47.06 0.97 -6.27
C SER A 42 47.86 0.12 -5.27
N SER A 43 47.30 -0.16 -4.09
CA SER A 43 47.84 -1.04 -3.05
C SER A 43 47.48 -2.53 -3.21
N ASN A 44 46.95 -2.97 -4.38
CA ASN A 44 46.50 -4.36 -4.64
C ASN A 44 45.33 -4.83 -3.76
N THR A 45 44.55 -3.89 -3.25
CA THR A 45 43.42 -4.15 -2.35
C THR A 45 42.12 -3.90 -3.09
N THR A 46 41.28 -4.92 -3.17
CA THR A 46 39.96 -4.85 -3.81
C THR A 46 38.92 -4.34 -2.82
N PHE A 47 38.20 -3.30 -3.21
CA PHE A 47 37.12 -2.71 -2.43
C PHE A 47 35.82 -2.75 -3.24
N CYS A 48 34.69 -2.99 -2.58
CA CYS A 48 33.38 -2.88 -3.21
C CYS A 48 32.88 -1.44 -3.04
N VAL A 49 32.66 -0.73 -4.14
CA VAL A 49 31.98 0.57 -4.12
C VAL A 49 30.51 0.35 -4.49
N TYR A 50 29.61 0.83 -3.64
CA TYR A 50 28.17 0.75 -3.89
C TYR A 50 27.64 2.08 -4.42
N ASP A 51 26.80 2.01 -5.44
CA ASP A 51 26.19 3.19 -6.05
C ASP A 51 25.08 3.77 -5.15
N SER A 52 24.88 5.08 -5.25
CA SER A 52 24.12 5.96 -4.32
C SER A 52 22.71 5.47 -3.91
N ASP A 53 22.21 5.99 -2.78
CA ASP A 53 20.91 5.71 -2.12
C ASP A 53 19.63 6.01 -2.93
N ILE A 54 19.74 6.20 -4.25
CA ILE A 54 18.62 6.49 -5.14
C ILE A 54 17.59 5.34 -5.10
N ALA A 55 18.05 4.08 -5.06
CA ALA A 55 17.18 2.91 -4.93
C ALA A 55 16.43 2.89 -3.58
N THR A 56 17.08 3.32 -2.50
CA THR A 56 16.48 3.47 -1.17
C THR A 56 15.37 4.51 -1.22
N GLY A 57 15.61 5.66 -1.87
CA GLY A 57 14.62 6.71 -2.04
C GLY A 57 13.36 6.23 -2.78
N TYR A 58 13.52 5.48 -3.86
CA TYR A 58 12.38 4.89 -4.56
C TYR A 58 11.63 3.85 -3.71
N GLY A 59 12.35 3.03 -2.93
CA GLY A 59 11.76 2.08 -1.99
C GLY A 59 10.92 2.74 -0.90
N VAL A 60 11.46 3.80 -0.27
CA VAL A 60 10.73 4.60 0.72
C VAL A 60 9.55 5.32 0.08
N GLY A 61 9.71 5.85 -1.14
CA GLY A 61 8.61 6.46 -1.89
C GLY A 61 7.47 5.47 -2.14
N ALA A 62 7.78 4.25 -2.56
CA ALA A 62 6.78 3.20 -2.76
C ALA A 62 6.00 2.89 -1.48
N PHE A 63 6.70 2.77 -0.35
CA PHE A 63 6.12 2.58 0.99
C PHE A 63 5.16 3.74 1.33
N LEU A 64 5.61 5.00 1.21
CA LEU A 64 4.78 6.16 1.54
C LEU A 64 3.54 6.27 0.67
N PHE A 65 3.65 6.00 -0.63
CA PHE A 65 2.49 6.02 -1.53
C PHE A 65 1.48 4.93 -1.17
N LEU A 66 1.92 3.70 -0.92
CA LEU A 66 1.01 2.61 -0.52
C LEU A 66 0.35 2.91 0.83
N LEU A 67 1.13 3.32 1.83
CA LEU A 67 0.65 3.71 3.16
C LEU A 67 -0.39 4.84 3.06
N SER A 68 -0.13 5.84 2.24
CA SER A 68 -1.06 6.96 2.06
C SER A 68 -2.39 6.53 1.43
N GLY A 69 -2.36 5.67 0.41
CA GLY A 69 -3.56 5.16 -0.26
C GLY A 69 -4.41 4.30 0.67
N HIS A 70 -3.77 3.39 1.40
CA HIS A 70 -4.44 2.52 2.36
C HIS A 70 -5.01 3.33 3.54
N SER A 71 -4.21 4.25 4.12
CA SER A 71 -4.65 5.11 5.23
C SER A 71 -5.80 6.03 4.84
N LEU A 72 -5.79 6.58 3.63
CA LEU A 72 -6.89 7.38 3.10
C LEU A 72 -8.18 6.57 3.01
N LEU A 73 -8.10 5.35 2.49
CA LEU A 73 -9.27 4.48 2.39
C LEU A 73 -9.80 4.09 3.78
N MET A 74 -8.91 3.79 4.73
CA MET A 74 -9.29 3.50 6.12
C MET A 74 -9.90 4.72 6.83
N GLY A 75 -9.37 5.92 6.59
CA GLY A 75 -9.90 7.17 7.12
C GLY A 75 -11.31 7.47 6.58
N LEU A 76 -11.52 7.32 5.26
CA LEU A 76 -12.82 7.53 4.62
C LEU A 76 -13.87 6.50 5.07
N THR A 77 -13.45 5.26 5.29
CA THR A 77 -14.33 4.17 5.78
C THR A 77 -14.42 4.10 7.31
N ARG A 78 -13.70 4.98 8.03
CA ARG A 78 -13.59 5.02 9.50
C ARG A 78 -13.23 3.66 10.11
N CYS A 79 -12.37 2.91 9.42
CA CYS A 79 -11.95 1.53 9.76
C CYS A 79 -13.12 0.57 10.03
N MET A 80 -14.32 0.85 9.50
CA MET A 80 -15.57 0.16 9.85
C MET A 80 -15.99 0.25 11.34
N CYS A 81 -15.22 0.91 12.21
CA CYS A 81 -15.49 1.03 13.66
C CYS A 81 -16.56 2.07 14.00
N PHE A 82 -16.56 3.20 13.30
CA PHE A 82 -17.48 4.34 13.54
C PHE A 82 -18.29 4.72 12.29
N GLY A 83 -18.45 3.78 11.37
CA GLY A 83 -19.20 3.94 10.14
C GLY A 83 -20.71 3.68 10.32
N PRO A 84 -21.54 4.10 9.35
CA PRO A 84 -22.97 3.76 9.33
C PRO A 84 -23.16 2.23 9.45
N PRO A 85 -24.20 1.75 10.17
CA PRO A 85 -24.41 0.33 10.37
C PRO A 85 -24.54 -0.37 9.02
N LEU A 86 -23.71 -1.39 8.76
CA LEU A 86 -23.80 -2.18 7.54
C LEU A 86 -25.10 -2.98 7.54
N ALA A 87 -25.82 -2.99 6.42
CA ALA A 87 -27.04 -3.78 6.30
C ALA A 87 -26.72 -5.26 6.53
N PRO A 88 -27.53 -6.00 7.30
CA PRO A 88 -27.37 -7.45 7.42
C PRO A 88 -27.59 -8.11 6.04
N GLY A 89 -26.60 -8.87 5.59
CA GLY A 89 -26.57 -9.55 4.28
C GLY A 89 -25.16 -9.97 3.85
N GLY A 90 -25.07 -10.67 2.71
CA GLY A 90 -23.78 -11.17 2.18
C GLY A 90 -22.77 -10.07 1.84
N SER A 91 -23.23 -8.87 1.46
CA SER A 91 -22.38 -7.71 1.19
C SER A 91 -21.52 -7.31 2.40
N ARG A 92 -22.05 -7.48 3.62
CA ARG A 92 -21.30 -7.26 4.87
C ARG A 92 -20.17 -8.27 5.05
N ALA A 93 -20.44 -9.55 4.83
CA ALA A 93 -19.44 -10.61 4.96
C ALA A 93 -18.29 -10.43 3.96
N TRP A 94 -18.61 -10.16 2.68
CA TRP A 94 -17.61 -9.86 1.66
C TRP A 94 -16.79 -8.61 1.99
N SER A 95 -17.42 -7.54 2.48
CA SER A 95 -16.70 -6.33 2.90
C SER A 95 -15.69 -6.61 4.02
N ILE A 96 -16.05 -7.44 5.02
CA ILE A 96 -15.15 -7.81 6.11
C ILE A 96 -14.00 -8.68 5.60
N ILE A 97 -14.27 -9.65 4.71
CA ILE A 97 -13.24 -10.51 4.13
C ILE A 97 -12.23 -9.69 3.32
N TYR A 98 -12.71 -8.78 2.47
CA TYR A 98 -11.83 -7.90 1.68
C TYR A 98 -11.05 -6.93 2.56
N PHE A 99 -11.67 -6.39 3.61
CA PHE A 99 -10.98 -5.57 4.60
C PHE A 99 -9.83 -6.33 5.27
N THR A 100 -10.11 -7.48 5.89
CA THR A 100 -9.07 -8.25 6.59
C THR A 100 -7.97 -8.71 5.64
N SER A 101 -8.33 -9.16 4.43
CA SER A 101 -7.33 -9.57 3.44
C SER A 101 -6.48 -8.40 2.94
N SER A 102 -7.06 -7.20 2.74
CA SER A 102 -6.28 -6.04 2.30
C SER A 102 -5.30 -5.57 3.36
N TRP A 103 -5.67 -5.62 4.65
CA TRP A 103 -4.74 -5.37 5.76
C TRP A 103 -3.56 -6.34 5.78
N VAL A 104 -3.82 -7.63 5.55
CA VAL A 104 -2.76 -8.66 5.52
C VAL A 104 -1.82 -8.42 4.34
N THR A 105 -2.34 -8.21 3.13
CA THR A 105 -1.48 -7.97 1.96
C THR A 105 -0.73 -6.65 2.07
N PHE A 106 -1.35 -5.62 2.64
CA PHE A 106 -0.74 -4.33 2.93
C PHE A 106 0.46 -4.49 3.87
N ALA A 107 0.29 -5.17 5.01
CA ALA A 107 1.38 -5.41 5.95
C ALA A 107 2.56 -6.17 5.32
N ILE A 108 2.26 -7.17 4.47
CA ILE A 108 3.29 -7.92 3.74
C ILE A 108 4.02 -7.01 2.74
N ALA A 109 3.29 -6.21 1.96
CA ALA A 109 3.87 -5.27 1.00
C ALA A 109 4.80 -4.27 1.69
N GLU A 110 4.34 -3.62 2.75
CA GLU A 110 5.09 -2.64 3.53
C GLU A 110 6.36 -3.26 4.13
N SER A 111 6.25 -4.47 4.71
CA SER A 111 7.41 -5.17 5.25
C SER A 111 8.47 -5.45 4.18
N CYS A 112 8.05 -5.82 2.97
CA CYS A 112 8.94 -6.08 1.84
C CYS A 112 9.60 -4.79 1.34
N LEU A 113 8.85 -3.69 1.24
CA LEU A 113 9.36 -2.38 0.81
C LEU A 113 10.35 -1.80 1.83
N ILE A 114 10.04 -1.86 3.13
CA ILE A 114 10.95 -1.43 4.20
C ILE A 114 12.19 -2.33 4.25
N ALA A 115 12.03 -3.66 4.18
CA ALA A 115 13.16 -4.58 4.17
C ALA A 115 14.06 -4.36 2.95
N GLY A 116 13.48 -4.05 1.79
CA GLY A 116 14.23 -3.67 0.58
C GLY A 116 14.99 -2.36 0.78
N ALA A 117 14.31 -1.32 1.27
CA ALA A 117 14.91 0.01 1.47
C ALA A 117 16.02 0.00 2.53
N THR A 118 15.76 -0.60 3.70
CA THR A 118 16.75 -0.69 4.79
C THR A 118 17.97 -1.48 4.35
N LYS A 119 17.81 -2.64 3.70
CA LYS A 119 18.95 -3.40 3.20
C LYS A 119 19.75 -2.61 2.17
N ASN A 120 19.11 -1.84 1.28
CA ASN A 120 19.84 -0.96 0.36
C ASN A 120 20.64 0.12 1.12
N ALA A 121 20.04 0.78 2.11
CA ALA A 121 20.69 1.82 2.92
C ALA A 121 21.82 1.30 3.82
N TYR A 122 21.73 0.06 4.31
CA TYR A 122 22.81 -0.56 5.10
C TYR A 122 24.02 -0.89 4.23
N HIS A 123 23.79 -1.28 2.96
CA HIS A 123 24.87 -1.63 2.03
C HIS A 123 25.66 -0.40 1.54
N THR A 124 25.01 0.75 1.39
CA THR A 124 25.69 2.02 1.12
C THR A 124 26.42 2.49 2.39
N LYS A 125 25.70 2.79 3.48
CA LYS A 125 26.29 3.48 4.64
C LYS A 125 27.41 2.75 5.41
N TYR A 126 27.40 1.42 5.47
CA TYR A 126 28.37 0.66 6.27
C TYR A 126 29.38 -0.14 5.44
N ARG A 127 29.22 -0.20 4.11
CA ARG A 127 30.13 -0.98 3.25
C ARG A 127 30.68 -0.23 2.04
N ASP A 128 30.70 1.10 2.06
CA ASP A 128 31.32 1.91 1.00
C ASP A 128 32.81 1.55 0.74
N MET A 129 33.50 0.95 1.72
CA MET A 129 34.89 0.49 1.60
C MET A 129 35.15 -0.78 2.44
N VAL A 130 34.57 -1.92 2.07
CA VAL A 130 34.94 -3.21 2.69
C VAL A 130 35.99 -3.91 1.84
N TYR A 131 37.14 -4.21 2.45
CA TYR A 131 38.17 -5.12 1.92
C TYR A 131 37.48 -6.42 1.46
N ALA A 132 37.51 -6.70 0.16
CA ALA A 132 36.90 -7.87 -0.43
C ALA A 132 37.74 -9.13 -0.13
N GLY A 133 37.71 -9.57 1.13
CA GLY A 133 38.33 -10.85 1.54
C GLY A 133 37.62 -12.09 0.98
N ASN A 134 36.46 -11.92 0.33
CA ASN A 134 35.71 -12.96 -0.36
C ASN A 134 35.21 -12.40 -1.70
N TRP A 135 35.51 -13.10 -2.79
CA TRP A 135 35.43 -12.71 -4.20
C TRP A 135 34.05 -12.32 -4.77
N THR A 136 33.04 -11.99 -3.94
CA THR A 136 31.72 -11.55 -4.42
C THR A 136 31.17 -10.42 -3.55
N CYS A 137 31.00 -9.23 -4.12
CA CYS A 137 30.26 -8.14 -3.45
C CYS A 137 28.80 -8.59 -3.27
N GLN A 138 28.35 -8.73 -2.03
CA GLN A 138 27.00 -9.21 -1.72
C GLN A 138 26.00 -8.12 -2.08
N SER A 139 25.30 -8.29 -3.21
CA SER A 139 24.17 -7.46 -3.58
C SER A 139 22.90 -7.95 -2.88
N LEU A 140 21.93 -7.06 -2.69
CA LEU A 140 20.63 -7.40 -2.11
C LEU A 140 20.03 -8.63 -2.87
N ARG A 141 19.31 -9.53 -2.19
CA ARG A 141 18.74 -10.73 -2.85
C ARG A 141 17.72 -10.31 -3.91
N LYS A 142 17.90 -10.77 -5.16
CA LYS A 142 16.97 -10.48 -6.27
C LYS A 142 15.52 -10.76 -5.86
N GLY A 143 14.64 -9.77 -6.05
CA GLY A 143 13.20 -9.98 -5.93
C GLY A 143 12.50 -9.49 -4.65
N VAL A 144 13.18 -8.82 -3.71
CA VAL A 144 12.47 -8.25 -2.53
C VAL A 144 11.54 -7.10 -2.93
N PHE A 145 11.98 -6.19 -3.81
CA PHE A 145 11.10 -5.13 -4.30
C PHE A 145 10.07 -5.68 -5.30
N VAL A 146 10.43 -6.72 -6.07
CA VAL A 146 9.45 -7.42 -6.93
C VAL A 146 8.35 -8.07 -6.10
N ALA A 147 8.69 -8.76 -5.01
CA ALA A 147 7.70 -9.33 -4.10
C ALA A 147 6.81 -8.23 -3.52
N GLY A 148 7.40 -7.13 -3.06
CA GLY A 148 6.66 -5.94 -2.62
C GLY A 148 5.71 -5.41 -3.69
N ALA A 149 6.17 -5.28 -4.93
CA ALA A 149 5.37 -4.82 -6.07
C ALA A 149 4.17 -5.75 -6.37
N VAL A 150 4.34 -7.07 -6.25
CA VAL A 150 3.25 -8.04 -6.39
C VAL A 150 2.21 -7.85 -5.30
N PHE A 151 2.63 -7.70 -4.04
CA PHE A 151 1.69 -7.46 -2.94
C PHE A 151 1.04 -6.07 -2.99
N VAL A 152 1.70 -5.04 -3.55
CA VAL A 152 1.09 -3.74 -3.86
C VAL A 152 -0.09 -3.91 -4.80
N VAL A 153 0.06 -4.71 -5.87
CA VAL A 153 -1.04 -4.97 -6.82
C VAL A 153 -2.17 -5.75 -6.16
N PHE A 154 -1.87 -6.77 -5.34
CA PHE A 154 -2.91 -7.47 -4.59
C PHE A 154 -3.65 -6.54 -3.63
N THR A 155 -2.92 -5.69 -2.91
CA THR A 155 -3.52 -4.71 -1.98
C THR A 155 -4.43 -3.74 -2.72
N MET A 156 -4.00 -3.22 -3.88
CA MET A 156 -4.82 -2.37 -4.74
C MET A 156 -6.13 -3.06 -5.15
N ILE A 157 -6.06 -4.30 -5.63
CA ILE A 157 -7.25 -5.06 -6.06
C ILE A 157 -8.21 -5.25 -4.87
N LEU A 158 -7.69 -5.66 -3.72
CA LEU A 158 -8.48 -5.90 -2.52
C LEU A 158 -9.11 -4.62 -1.97
N ASP A 159 -8.38 -3.50 -1.98
CA ASP A 159 -8.87 -2.20 -1.54
C ASP A 159 -10.01 -1.67 -2.43
N VAL A 160 -9.93 -1.88 -3.76
CA VAL A 160 -11.02 -1.55 -4.69
C VAL A 160 -12.27 -2.38 -4.38
N TYR A 161 -12.12 -3.70 -4.25
CA TYR A 161 -13.26 -4.57 -3.92
C TYR A 161 -13.84 -4.23 -2.55
N PHE A 162 -12.99 -4.04 -1.54
CA PHE A 162 -13.40 -3.60 -0.21
C PHE A 162 -14.28 -2.35 -0.29
N TYR A 163 -13.82 -1.30 -0.97
CA TYR A 163 -14.56 -0.05 -1.07
C TYR A 163 -15.89 -0.20 -1.85
N MET A 164 -15.91 -1.01 -2.92
CA MET A 164 -17.14 -1.33 -3.64
C MET A 164 -18.18 -2.02 -2.76
N TYR A 165 -17.79 -3.08 -2.04
CA TYR A 165 -18.70 -3.82 -1.17
C TYR A 165 -19.12 -3.00 0.05
N TYR A 166 -18.22 -2.17 0.60
CA TYR A 166 -18.53 -1.23 1.68
C TYR A 166 -19.56 -0.18 1.25
N ALA A 167 -19.37 0.47 0.09
CA ALA A 167 -20.32 1.44 -0.46
C ALA A 167 -21.69 0.80 -0.76
N LYS A 168 -21.69 -0.46 -1.22
CA LYS A 168 -22.92 -1.23 -1.45
C LYS A 168 -23.64 -1.57 -0.13
N ALA A 169 -22.91 -2.01 0.89
CA ALA A 169 -23.49 -2.37 2.19
C ALA A 169 -24.08 -1.14 2.93
N THR A 170 -23.40 0.00 2.83
CA THR A 170 -23.85 1.27 3.43
C THR A 170 -25.06 1.88 2.70
N SER A 171 -25.08 1.86 1.36
CA SER A 171 -26.24 2.32 0.59
C SER A 171 -27.47 1.44 0.81
N GLN A 172 -27.30 0.11 0.92
CA GLN A 172 -28.37 -0.80 1.29
C GLN A 172 -28.91 -0.53 2.70
N ALA A 173 -28.04 -0.20 3.65
CA ALA A 173 -28.44 0.17 5.00
C ALA A 173 -29.25 1.46 5.01
N ALA A 174 -28.77 2.50 4.32
CA ALA A 174 -29.47 3.78 4.18
C ALA A 174 -30.86 3.60 3.55
N LYS A 175 -30.98 2.77 2.50
CA LYS A 175 -32.27 2.44 1.87
C LYS A 175 -33.21 1.68 2.80
N LYS A 176 -32.69 0.74 3.62
CA LYS A 176 -33.50 0.04 4.63
C LYS A 176 -33.99 1.02 5.71
N ILE A 177 -33.12 1.87 6.24
CA ILE A 177 -33.48 2.90 7.23
C ILE A 177 -34.56 3.83 6.68
N SER A 178 -34.39 4.35 5.46
CA SER A 178 -35.39 5.20 4.81
C SER A 178 -36.72 4.50 4.55
N LYS A 179 -36.75 3.16 4.36
CA LYS A 179 -38.00 2.40 4.25
C LYS A 179 -38.66 2.13 5.61
N THR A 180 -37.87 1.96 6.66
CA THR A 180 -38.36 1.67 8.02
C THR A 180 -38.81 2.93 8.76
N THR A 181 -38.33 4.11 8.35
CA THR A 181 -38.89 5.39 8.77
C THR A 181 -39.99 5.79 7.77
N PRO A 182 -41.27 5.42 7.96
CA PRO A 182 -42.34 6.14 7.27
C PRO A 182 -42.20 7.61 7.69
N SER A 183 -42.42 8.52 6.76
CA SER A 183 -42.48 9.96 7.04
C SER A 183 -43.31 10.19 8.29
N VAL A 184 -42.67 10.47 9.43
CA VAL A 184 -43.35 10.98 10.60
C VAL A 184 -43.76 12.40 10.20
N GLY A 185 -44.94 12.49 9.59
CA GLY A 185 -45.60 13.77 9.37
C GLY A 185 -45.74 14.40 10.74
N MET A 186 -45.07 15.53 10.94
CA MET A 186 -45.44 16.45 12.01
C MET A 186 -46.85 16.93 11.69
N THR A 187 -47.86 16.24 12.23
CA THR A 187 -49.18 16.83 12.41
C THR A 187 -49.06 17.84 13.53
N GLY A 188 -48.96 19.12 13.18
CA GLY A 188 -49.18 20.21 14.12
C GLY A 188 -50.61 20.09 14.65
N TYR A 189 -50.73 19.99 15.97
CA TYR A 189 -52.01 20.11 16.65
C TYR A 189 -52.55 21.53 16.48
N ALA A 190 -53.86 21.60 16.25
CA ALA A 190 -54.68 22.79 16.06
C ALA A 190 -54.61 23.78 17.24
#